data_AF-A0A4T9TH91-F1
#
_entry.id   AF-A0A4T9TH91-F1
#
_cell.length_a   1.000
_cell.length_b   1.000
_cell.length_c   1.000
_cell.angle_alpha   90.00
_cell.angle_beta   90.00
_cell.angle_gamma   90.00
#
_symmetry.space_group_name_H-M   'P 1'
#
loop_
_entity.id
_entity.type
_entity.pdbx_description
1 polymer ?
#
loop_
_entity_poly.entity_id
_entity_poly.type
_entity_poly.pdbx_seq_one_letter_code
_entity_poly.pdbx_strand_id
1 'polypeptide(L)'
;MIEVLWHGRGGQGAFTAARLLGAAASLEEGAHALAFPSFGPERRGAPMRAFTKFSREPIGDRSAIEQADFVVYLDETLLQPGWQQELKPGGRVLVNSCQHFGDERIVAIDANGISMALLGRPIPNTVFLGALTVLCPSVTEAAVKEAIAQYMPEKLHQKNWAVVDEAARTMSAAVRHDNEDAPALRRAETSVCSTVAPALRRAEILSLPKKQPEAACSTQPIAKISQAVAISGADSLLAKKTQTEPLPHEGLPKAHCRSAASSPVAPGIRCRLRDSADAAAPSLNPAEFAKNTCYAAGHLVTKNAGWRNQRPIIDGAACTLCLQCYLYCPDGTIFKVRDEGGQTAGLSIDYDFCKGCGVCARACRFGAIAMVDEAQALAVEKGGTR
;
A
#
# COMPACT_ATOMS: atom_id res chain seq x y z
N MET A 1 13.40 -22.33 20.30
CA MET A 1 12.34 -21.84 19.39
C MET A 1 12.86 -20.62 18.66
N ILE A 2 12.72 -20.60 17.34
CA ILE A 2 13.11 -19.46 16.48
C ILE A 2 11.85 -18.68 16.15
N GLU A 3 11.93 -17.36 16.26
CA GLU A 3 10.84 -16.42 16.05
C GLU A 3 11.22 -15.39 14.99
N VAL A 4 10.34 -15.20 14.00
CA VAL A 4 10.51 -14.24 12.91
C VAL A 4 9.32 -13.29 12.91
N LEU A 5 9.63 -12.01 13.01
CA LEU A 5 8.67 -10.92 13.00
C LEU A 5 8.73 -10.20 11.64
N TRP A 6 7.61 -10.17 10.94
CA TRP A 6 7.50 -9.56 9.62
C TRP A 6 6.73 -8.25 9.70
N HIS A 7 7.38 -7.15 9.34
CA HIS A 7 6.76 -5.85 9.11
C HIS A 7 6.54 -5.68 7.61
N GLY A 8 5.30 -5.40 7.23
CA GLY A 8 4.96 -5.09 5.86
C GLY A 8 3.74 -4.21 5.75
N ARG A 9 3.36 -3.91 4.52
CA ARG A 9 2.11 -3.24 4.19
C ARG A 9 1.13 -4.21 3.55
N GLY A 10 -0.17 -3.97 3.75
CA GLY A 10 -1.21 -4.77 3.10
C GLY A 10 -1.02 -4.80 1.58
N GLY A 11 -0.74 -6.00 1.03
CA GLY A 11 -0.46 -6.21 -0.39
C GLY A 11 1.01 -6.53 -0.74
N GLN A 12 1.96 -6.33 0.18
CA GLN A 12 3.39 -6.67 -0.04
C GLN A 12 3.71 -8.15 0.18
N GLY A 13 2.77 -8.93 0.72
CA GLY A 13 2.93 -10.38 0.90
C GLY A 13 3.65 -10.82 2.17
N ALA A 14 3.69 -9.98 3.22
CA ALA A 14 4.30 -10.31 4.52
C ALA A 14 3.73 -11.59 5.13
N PHE A 15 2.40 -11.69 5.22
CA PHE A 15 1.77 -12.89 5.75
C PHE A 15 1.99 -14.12 4.85
N THR A 16 2.08 -13.92 3.53
CA THR A 16 2.42 -15.01 2.61
C THR A 16 3.82 -15.54 2.89
N ALA A 17 4.82 -14.67 3.05
CA ALA A 17 6.16 -15.09 3.45
C ALA A 17 6.17 -15.77 4.82
N ALA A 18 5.49 -15.19 5.81
CA ALA A 18 5.40 -15.78 7.14
C ALA A 18 4.83 -17.22 7.11
N ARG A 19 3.78 -17.44 6.31
CA ARG A 19 3.16 -18.76 6.13
C ARG A 19 4.07 -19.73 5.39
N LEU A 20 4.76 -19.28 4.34
CA LEU A 20 5.70 -20.11 3.58
C LEU A 20 6.92 -20.50 4.40
N LEU A 21 7.44 -19.59 5.22
CA LEU A 21 8.53 -19.90 6.14
C LEU A 21 8.11 -20.95 7.17
N GLY A 22 6.91 -20.80 7.75
CA GLY A 22 6.37 -21.80 8.67
C GLY A 22 6.16 -23.15 8.00
N ALA A 23 5.61 -23.17 6.79
CA ALA A 23 5.47 -24.39 6.00
C ALA A 23 6.83 -25.05 5.71
N ALA A 24 7.81 -24.28 5.25
CA ALA A 24 9.17 -24.76 4.99
C ALA A 24 9.82 -25.36 6.24
N ALA A 25 9.72 -24.68 7.38
CA ALA A 25 10.24 -25.17 8.65
C ALA A 25 9.54 -26.45 9.13
N SER A 26 8.26 -26.64 8.81
CA SER A 26 7.49 -27.83 9.20
C SER A 26 7.75 -29.07 8.33
N LEU A 27 8.51 -28.94 7.23
CA LEU A 27 8.87 -30.09 6.39
C LEU A 27 9.95 -30.96 7.04
N GLU A 28 10.69 -30.44 8.01
CA GLU A 28 11.64 -31.23 8.79
C GLU A 28 10.89 -32.13 9.79
N GLU A 29 11.29 -33.40 9.87
CA GLU A 29 10.66 -34.37 10.77
C GLU A 29 10.78 -33.94 12.24
N GLY A 30 9.65 -33.95 12.96
CA GLY A 30 9.56 -33.51 14.35
C GLY A 30 9.60 -31.99 14.54
N ALA A 31 9.63 -31.19 13.47
CA ALA A 31 9.52 -29.75 13.56
C ALA A 31 8.05 -29.29 13.69
N HIS A 32 7.85 -28.28 14.53
CA HIS A 32 6.58 -27.61 14.74
C HIS A 32 6.71 -26.17 14.27
N ALA A 33 5.69 -25.67 13.55
CA ALA A 33 5.64 -24.30 13.10
C ALA A 33 4.27 -23.67 13.30
N LEU A 34 4.24 -22.37 13.55
CA LEU A 34 3.05 -21.56 13.68
C LEU A 34 3.26 -20.27 12.88
N ALA A 35 2.29 -19.90 12.05
CA ALA A 35 2.31 -18.63 11.33
C ALA A 35 0.94 -17.96 11.39
N PHE A 36 0.91 -16.70 11.83
CA PHE A 36 -0.32 -15.94 11.96
C PHE A 36 -0.07 -14.44 11.75
N PRO A 37 -1.07 -13.68 11.27
CA PRO A 37 -0.95 -12.24 11.08
C PRO A 37 -1.60 -11.44 12.21
N SER A 38 -1.25 -10.17 12.28
CA SER A 38 -2.00 -9.11 12.94
C SER A 38 -2.28 -8.00 11.93
N PHE A 39 -3.56 -7.72 11.71
CA PHE A 39 -4.04 -6.72 10.76
C PHE A 39 -4.78 -5.59 11.48
N GLY A 40 -4.61 -4.37 10.98
CA GLY A 40 -5.52 -3.27 11.28
C GLY A 40 -6.86 -3.40 10.53
N PRO A 41 -7.81 -2.48 10.76
CA PRO A 41 -9.09 -2.43 10.05
C PRO A 41 -8.95 -2.11 8.56
N GLU A 42 -7.80 -1.61 8.10
CA GLU A 42 -7.55 -1.23 6.72
C GLU A 42 -7.33 -2.43 5.78
N ARG A 43 -7.91 -2.37 4.59
CA ARG A 43 -7.83 -3.49 3.62
C ARG A 43 -6.50 -3.59 2.86
N ARG A 44 -5.81 -2.46 2.61
CA ARG A 44 -4.56 -2.40 1.82
C ARG A 44 -3.65 -1.27 2.30
N GLY A 45 -2.34 -1.47 2.16
CA GLY A 45 -1.31 -0.44 2.35
C GLY A 45 -1.00 -0.04 3.80
N ALA A 46 -1.94 -0.27 4.72
CA ALA A 46 -1.68 -0.10 6.14
C ALA A 46 -0.55 -1.02 6.62
N PRO A 47 0.29 -0.53 7.55
CA PRO A 47 1.25 -1.36 8.26
C PRO A 47 0.56 -2.57 8.88
N MET A 48 1.22 -3.72 8.79
CA MET A 48 0.74 -4.98 9.32
C MET A 48 1.92 -5.79 9.83
N ARG A 49 1.68 -6.63 10.83
CA ARG A 49 2.69 -7.53 11.41
C ARG A 49 2.31 -8.97 11.13
N ALA A 50 3.26 -9.81 10.72
CA ALA A 50 3.06 -11.25 10.69
C ALA A 50 4.14 -11.94 11.53
N PHE A 51 3.80 -13.12 12.01
CA PHE A 51 4.60 -13.85 12.95
C PHE A 51 4.83 -15.24 12.41
N THR A 52 6.07 -15.71 12.48
CA THR A 52 6.42 -17.11 12.26
C THR A 52 7.20 -17.60 13.47
N LYS A 53 6.73 -18.68 14.09
CA LYS A 53 7.44 -19.40 15.16
C LYS A 53 7.71 -20.80 14.69
N PHE A 54 8.92 -21.31 14.89
CA PHE A 54 9.22 -22.72 14.62
C PHE A 54 10.22 -23.29 15.63
N SER A 55 10.07 -24.57 15.94
CA SER A 55 10.80 -25.26 17.00
C SER A 55 10.79 -26.77 16.77
N ARG A 56 11.77 -27.49 17.35
CA ARG A 56 11.71 -28.96 17.46
C ARG A 56 10.80 -29.44 18.60
N GLU A 57 10.41 -28.53 19.49
CA GLU A 57 9.47 -28.81 20.57
C GLU A 57 8.08 -28.27 20.20
N PRO A 58 6.98 -28.90 20.69
CA PRO A 58 5.63 -28.42 20.47
C PRO A 58 5.43 -26.97 20.91
N ILE A 59 4.85 -26.14 20.03
CA ILE A 59 4.63 -24.71 20.29
C ILE A 59 3.25 -24.51 20.93
N GLY A 60 3.23 -24.19 22.22
CA GLY A 60 2.00 -23.81 22.94
C GLY A 60 1.65 -22.32 22.85
N ASP A 61 2.66 -21.47 22.64
CA ASP A 61 2.52 -20.01 22.66
C ASP A 61 2.00 -19.44 21.34
N ARG A 62 0.75 -18.93 21.37
CA ARG A 62 0.05 -18.30 20.25
C ARG A 62 0.01 -16.77 20.35
N SER A 63 0.71 -16.18 21.31
CA SER A 63 0.77 -14.72 21.48
C SER A 63 1.63 -14.06 20.39
N ALA A 64 1.37 -12.78 20.12
CA ALA A 64 2.16 -11.99 19.18
C ALA A 64 3.63 -11.93 19.62
N ILE A 65 4.55 -11.94 18.65
CA ILE A 65 5.98 -11.83 18.94
C ILE A 65 6.30 -10.38 19.32
N GLU A 66 6.84 -10.18 20.51
CA GLU A 66 7.40 -8.89 20.94
C GLU A 66 8.87 -8.78 20.55
N GLN A 67 9.64 -9.85 20.77
CA GLN A 67 11.06 -9.94 20.43
C GLN A 67 11.34 -11.15 19.56
N ALA A 68 12.08 -10.95 18.46
CA ALA A 68 12.35 -11.97 17.46
C ALA A 68 13.85 -12.22 17.27
N ASP A 69 14.18 -13.42 16.79
CA ASP A 69 15.53 -13.74 16.30
C ASP A 69 15.80 -13.03 14.96
N PHE A 70 14.75 -12.88 14.15
CA PHE A 70 14.80 -12.13 12.90
C PHE A 70 13.62 -11.16 12.79
N VAL A 71 13.90 -9.89 12.52
CA VAL A 71 12.87 -8.88 12.22
C VAL A 71 13.02 -8.46 10.76
N VAL A 72 11.99 -8.66 9.96
CA VAL A 72 12.01 -8.43 8.51
C VAL A 72 11.11 -7.25 8.16
N TYR A 73 11.66 -6.18 7.62
CA TYR A 73 10.91 -5.03 7.08
C TYR A 73 10.86 -5.10 5.55
N LEU A 74 9.68 -5.38 5.00
CA LEU A 74 9.46 -5.42 3.54
C LEU A 74 9.50 -4.04 2.87
N ASP A 75 9.56 -2.99 3.68
CA ASP A 75 9.50 -1.60 3.24
C ASP A 75 10.33 -0.75 4.22
N GLU A 76 11.28 0.04 3.69
CA GLU A 76 12.16 0.87 4.54
C GLU A 76 11.40 1.88 5.40
N THR A 77 10.21 2.34 4.97
CA THR A 77 9.41 3.32 5.73
C THR A 77 8.84 2.74 7.03
N LEU A 78 8.84 1.42 7.18
CA LEU A 78 8.37 0.74 8.39
C LEU A 78 9.47 0.61 9.45
N LEU A 79 10.75 0.79 9.07
CA LEU A 79 11.86 0.77 10.01
C LEU A 79 11.90 2.11 10.76
N GLN A 80 11.37 2.11 11.98
CA GLN A 80 11.26 3.30 12.82
C GLN A 80 12.26 3.27 13.99
N PRO A 81 12.59 4.41 14.61
CA PRO A 81 13.37 4.43 15.85
C PRO A 81 12.75 3.52 16.92
N GLY A 82 13.58 2.74 17.61
CA GLY A 82 13.12 1.77 18.62
C GLY A 82 13.04 0.32 18.13
N TRP A 83 13.34 0.04 16.85
CA TRP A 83 13.41 -1.32 16.29
C TRP A 83 14.26 -2.30 17.11
N GLN A 84 15.25 -1.81 17.85
CA GLN A 84 16.11 -2.63 18.70
C GLN A 84 15.33 -3.37 19.80
N GLN A 85 14.19 -2.83 20.21
CA GLN A 85 13.32 -3.43 21.23
C GLN A 85 12.61 -4.68 20.71
N GLU A 86 12.50 -4.84 19.39
CA GLU A 86 11.88 -5.98 18.72
C GLU A 86 12.87 -7.14 18.51
N LEU A 87 14.14 -6.99 18.89
CA LEU A 87 15.16 -8.01 18.74
C LEU A 87 15.46 -8.72 20.06
N LYS A 88 15.62 -10.04 19.95
CA LYS A 88 16.30 -10.85 20.97
C LYS A 88 17.81 -10.58 20.96
N PRO A 89 18.53 -10.93 22.04
CA PRO A 89 20.00 -10.94 22.03
C PRO A 89 20.54 -11.78 20.87
N GLY A 90 21.39 -11.17 20.02
CA GLY A 90 21.98 -11.82 18.84
C GLY A 90 21.06 -11.85 17.60
N GLY A 91 19.85 -11.29 17.67
CA GLY A 91 18.95 -11.23 16.54
C GLY A 91 19.42 -10.26 15.44
N ARG A 92 18.90 -10.44 14.22
CA ARG A 92 19.21 -9.60 13.05
C ARG A 92 17.95 -8.97 12.45
N VAL A 93 18.10 -7.76 11.92
CA VAL A 93 17.10 -7.08 11.10
C VAL A 93 17.41 -7.30 9.63
N LEU A 94 16.41 -7.63 8.84
CA LEU A 94 16.47 -7.59 7.38
C LEU A 94 15.56 -6.49 6.87
N VAL A 95 16.03 -5.61 5.99
CA VAL A 95 15.24 -4.49 5.47
C VAL A 95 15.32 -4.38 3.95
N ASN A 96 14.18 -4.10 3.32
CA ASN A 96 14.11 -3.83 1.89
C ASN A 96 14.55 -2.40 1.64
N SER A 97 15.83 -2.22 1.32
CA SER A 97 16.41 -0.91 1.04
C SER A 97 17.70 -1.06 0.25
N CYS A 98 18.05 -0.01 -0.49
CA CYS A 98 19.37 0.17 -1.09
C CYS A 98 20.33 0.96 -0.18
N GLN A 99 19.85 1.42 0.99
CA GLN A 99 20.61 2.28 1.91
C GLN A 99 21.45 1.44 2.87
N HIS A 100 22.53 2.06 3.38
CA HIS A 100 23.34 1.51 4.45
C HIS A 100 22.97 2.17 5.79
N PHE A 101 22.77 1.36 6.84
CA PHE A 101 22.25 1.82 8.13
C PHE A 101 23.30 1.95 9.24
N GLY A 102 24.54 1.50 9.01
CA GLY A 102 25.65 1.66 9.96
C GLY A 102 25.58 0.81 11.24
N ASP A 103 24.60 -0.09 11.36
CA ASP A 103 24.47 -1.05 12.46
C ASP A 103 24.61 -2.48 11.89
N GLU A 104 25.55 -3.26 12.42
CA GLU A 104 25.88 -4.63 11.98
C GLU A 104 24.72 -5.63 12.10
N ARG A 105 23.73 -5.30 12.93
CA ARG A 105 22.52 -6.11 13.08
C ARG A 105 21.54 -5.89 11.94
N ILE A 106 21.66 -4.78 11.19
CA ILE A 106 20.78 -4.46 10.07
C ILE A 106 21.42 -4.89 8.75
N VAL A 107 20.76 -5.83 8.08
CA VAL A 107 21.12 -6.28 6.73
C VAL A 107 20.13 -5.71 5.73
N ALA A 108 20.60 -4.83 4.85
CA ALA A 108 19.81 -4.27 3.78
C ALA A 108 19.93 -5.11 2.49
N ILE A 109 18.82 -5.34 1.81
CA ILE A 109 18.77 -6.00 0.51
C ILE A 109 17.79 -5.27 -0.41
N ASP A 110 18.17 -5.05 -1.67
CA ASP A 110 17.27 -4.47 -2.68
C ASP A 110 16.26 -5.51 -3.19
N ALA A 111 15.32 -5.87 -2.32
CA ALA A 111 14.30 -6.87 -2.64
C ALA A 111 13.34 -6.39 -3.73
N ASN A 112 13.10 -5.08 -3.83
CA ASN A 112 12.31 -4.50 -4.92
C ASN A 112 13.03 -4.63 -6.27
N GLY A 113 14.33 -4.34 -6.34
CA GLY A 113 15.12 -4.50 -7.56
C GLY A 113 15.18 -5.96 -8.03
N ILE A 114 15.49 -6.89 -7.12
CA ILE A 114 15.54 -8.33 -7.43
C ILE A 114 14.19 -8.83 -7.94
N SER A 115 13.10 -8.54 -7.21
CA SER A 115 11.76 -8.98 -7.61
C SER A 115 11.27 -8.29 -8.89
N MET A 116 11.60 -7.01 -9.11
CA MET A 116 11.30 -6.33 -10.36
C MET A 116 11.98 -7.01 -11.55
N ALA A 117 13.26 -7.34 -11.44
CA ALA A 117 14.03 -7.97 -12.52
C ALA A 117 13.50 -9.37 -12.88
N LEU A 118 13.12 -10.17 -11.89
CA LEU A 118 12.73 -11.58 -12.10
C LEU A 118 11.22 -11.80 -12.24
N LEU A 119 10.40 -11.06 -11.48
CA LEU A 119 8.94 -11.20 -11.48
C LEU A 119 8.26 -10.17 -12.39
N GLY A 120 8.94 -9.08 -12.74
CA GLY A 120 8.35 -7.92 -13.44
C GLY A 120 7.48 -7.04 -12.54
N ARG A 121 7.53 -7.24 -11.22
CA ARG A 121 6.77 -6.49 -10.21
C ARG A 121 7.58 -6.39 -8.92
N PRO A 122 7.51 -5.27 -8.17
CA PRO A 122 8.24 -5.10 -6.92
C PRO A 122 7.50 -5.81 -5.78
N ILE A 123 7.67 -7.12 -5.67
CA ILE A 123 7.07 -7.95 -4.62
C ILE A 123 8.20 -8.56 -3.80
N PRO A 124 8.58 -7.94 -2.66
CA PRO A 124 9.82 -8.27 -1.95
C PRO A 124 9.75 -9.55 -1.10
N ASN A 125 8.56 -10.11 -0.88
CA ASN A 125 8.34 -11.15 0.13
C ASN A 125 9.18 -12.43 -0.05
N THR A 126 9.30 -12.96 -1.26
CA THR A 126 10.04 -14.19 -1.54
C THR A 126 11.55 -14.00 -1.57
N VAL A 127 12.03 -12.76 -1.76
CA VAL A 127 13.45 -12.41 -1.61
C VAL A 127 13.89 -12.67 -0.16
N PHE A 128 13.10 -12.22 0.82
CA PHE A 128 13.46 -12.42 2.23
C PHE A 128 13.40 -13.89 2.67
N LEU A 129 12.59 -14.73 2.01
CA LEU A 129 12.64 -16.17 2.25
C LEU A 129 14.01 -16.74 1.85
N GLY A 130 14.52 -16.40 0.66
CA GLY A 130 15.85 -16.84 0.24
C GLY A 130 16.98 -16.21 1.06
N ALA A 131 16.83 -14.98 1.53
CA ALA A 131 17.79 -14.39 2.46
C ALA A 131 17.84 -15.16 3.80
N LEU A 132 16.68 -15.55 4.34
CA LEU A 132 16.61 -16.29 5.59
C LEU A 132 17.19 -17.70 5.51
N THR A 133 17.24 -18.34 4.33
CA THR A 133 17.88 -19.67 4.21
C THR A 133 19.40 -19.62 4.41
N VAL A 134 20.01 -18.45 4.24
CA VAL A 134 21.44 -18.23 4.52
C VAL A 134 21.68 -17.91 5.99
N LEU A 135 20.76 -17.15 6.61
CA LEU A 135 20.92 -16.67 7.98
C LEU A 135 20.38 -17.64 9.04
N CYS A 136 19.42 -18.50 8.69
CA CYS A 136 18.74 -19.42 9.58
C CYS A 136 19.01 -20.88 9.16
N PRO A 137 19.96 -21.58 9.82
CA PRO A 137 20.33 -22.95 9.46
C PRO A 137 19.17 -23.97 9.52
N SER A 138 18.13 -23.68 10.30
CA SER A 138 16.95 -24.55 10.43
C SER A 138 15.99 -24.49 9.23
N VAL A 139 16.25 -23.65 8.23
CA VAL A 139 15.41 -23.54 7.04
C VAL A 139 16.27 -23.63 5.79
N THR A 140 16.04 -24.66 4.97
CA THR A 140 16.81 -24.89 3.75
C THR A 140 16.14 -24.28 2.52
N GLU A 141 16.93 -23.98 1.49
CA GLU A 141 16.43 -23.51 0.20
C GLU A 141 15.45 -24.50 -0.44
N ALA A 142 15.75 -25.81 -0.35
CA ALA A 142 14.88 -26.87 -0.83
C ALA A 142 13.51 -26.84 -0.13
N ALA A 143 13.49 -26.68 1.20
CA ALA A 143 12.25 -26.59 1.96
C ALA A 143 11.42 -25.36 1.59
N VAL A 144 12.07 -24.21 1.35
CA VAL A 144 11.38 -22.99 0.89
C VAL A 144 10.78 -23.18 -0.51
N LYS A 145 11.53 -23.79 -1.44
CA LYS A 145 11.06 -24.08 -2.80
C LYS A 145 9.87 -25.04 -2.80
N GLU A 146 9.90 -26.05 -1.94
CA GLU A 146 8.80 -26.99 -1.74
C GLU A 146 7.57 -26.30 -1.12
N ALA A 147 7.76 -25.44 -0.11
CA ALA A 147 6.66 -24.65 0.46
C ALA A 147 6.01 -23.74 -0.60
N ILE A 148 6.80 -23.13 -1.48
CA ILE A 148 6.28 -22.35 -2.63
C ILE A 148 5.45 -23.27 -3.55
N ALA A 149 5.94 -24.48 -3.84
CA ALA A 149 5.25 -25.42 -4.71
C ALA A 149 3.86 -25.80 -4.17
N GLN A 150 3.77 -26.06 -2.86
CA GLN A 150 2.53 -26.48 -2.20
C GLN A 150 1.50 -25.36 -2.04
N TYR A 151 1.94 -24.12 -1.77
CA TYR A 151 1.03 -23.03 -1.38
C TYR A 151 0.80 -21.96 -2.45
N MET A 152 1.59 -21.95 -3.53
CA MET A 152 1.41 -21.02 -4.65
C MET A 152 0.94 -21.73 -5.92
N PRO A 153 0.26 -21.03 -6.84
CA PRO A 153 -0.07 -21.58 -8.16
C PRO A 153 1.18 -21.94 -8.98
N GLU A 154 1.11 -23.05 -9.73
CA GLU A 154 2.21 -23.61 -10.53
C GLU A 154 2.89 -22.60 -11.46
N LYS A 155 2.10 -21.74 -12.11
CA LYS A 155 2.58 -20.66 -12.98
C LYS A 155 3.55 -19.68 -12.31
N LEU A 156 3.61 -19.65 -10.97
CA LEU A 156 4.47 -18.75 -10.19
C LEU A 156 5.73 -19.45 -9.66
N HIS A 157 5.83 -20.78 -9.73
CA HIS A 157 6.89 -21.56 -9.08
C HIS A 157 8.28 -21.19 -9.62
N GLN A 158 8.51 -21.38 -10.92
CA GLN A 158 9.82 -21.15 -11.56
C GLN A 158 10.40 -19.76 -11.26
N LYS A 159 9.56 -18.73 -11.38
CA LYS A 159 9.99 -17.35 -11.12
C LYS A 159 10.32 -17.10 -9.66
N ASN A 160 9.55 -17.65 -8.72
CA ASN A 160 9.82 -17.49 -7.30
C ASN A 160 11.02 -18.33 -6.84
N TRP A 161 11.25 -19.50 -7.43
CA TRP A 161 12.48 -20.26 -7.19
C TRP A 161 13.72 -19.48 -7.63
N ALA A 162 13.70 -18.88 -8.82
CA ALA A 162 14.79 -18.02 -9.27
C ALA A 162 15.04 -16.81 -8.34
N VAL A 163 13.97 -16.23 -7.77
CA VAL A 163 14.09 -15.17 -6.76
C VAL A 163 14.74 -15.66 -5.47
N VAL A 164 14.37 -16.85 -5.00
CA VAL A 164 14.97 -17.46 -3.79
C VAL A 164 16.47 -17.69 -4.03
N ASP A 165 16.84 -18.22 -5.19
CA ASP A 165 18.24 -18.52 -5.55
C ASP A 165 19.09 -17.26 -5.60
N GLU A 166 18.58 -16.23 -6.26
CA GLU A 166 19.25 -14.95 -6.37
C GLU A 166 19.38 -14.23 -5.02
N ALA A 167 18.35 -14.33 -4.17
CA ALA A 167 18.39 -13.77 -2.82
C ALA A 167 19.40 -14.50 -1.93
N ALA A 168 19.44 -15.84 -1.97
CA ALA A 168 20.40 -16.64 -1.22
C ALA A 168 21.84 -16.37 -1.68
N ARG A 169 22.06 -16.24 -2.99
CA ARG A 169 23.36 -15.86 -3.57
C ARG A 169 23.80 -14.47 -3.10
N THR A 170 22.91 -13.49 -3.19
CA THR A 170 23.18 -12.11 -2.77
C THR A 170 23.48 -12.03 -1.27
N MET A 171 22.69 -12.73 -0.45
CA MET A 171 22.88 -12.77 1.00
C MET A 171 24.18 -13.47 1.40
N SER A 172 24.54 -14.56 0.72
CA SER A 172 25.79 -15.27 0.96
C SER A 172 27.03 -14.40 0.67
N ALA A 173 26.95 -13.53 -0.34
CA ALA A 173 28.02 -12.57 -0.64
C ALA A 173 28.12 -11.49 0.45
N ALA A 174 26.99 -10.98 0.95
CA ALA A 174 26.96 -9.99 2.02
C ALA A 174 27.57 -10.53 3.34
N VAL A 175 27.19 -11.75 3.75
CA VAL A 175 27.69 -12.37 4.98
C VAL A 175 29.19 -12.70 4.91
N ARG A 176 29.74 -12.97 3.72
CA ARG A 176 31.19 -13.21 3.56
C ARG A 176 32.01 -11.92 3.76
N HIS A 177 31.53 -10.79 3.28
CA HIS A 177 32.16 -9.50 3.50
C HIS A 177 32.21 -9.12 4.99
N ASP A 178 31.15 -9.41 5.75
CA ASP A 178 31.13 -9.18 7.20
C ASP A 178 32.19 -9.99 7.98
N ASN A 179 32.55 -11.19 7.49
CA ASN A 179 33.50 -12.08 8.14
C ASN A 179 34.98 -11.81 7.78
N GLU A 180 35.25 -11.20 6.62
CA GLU A 180 36.62 -10.85 6.20
C GLU A 180 37.06 -9.47 6.70
N ASP A 181 36.12 -8.56 7.02
CA ASP A 181 36.40 -7.17 7.41
C ASP A 181 36.34 -6.91 8.94
N ALA A 182 37.18 -7.60 9.72
CA ALA A 182 37.50 -7.23 11.11
C ALA A 182 39.01 -7.31 11.40
N PRO A 183 39.67 -6.27 11.96
CA PRO A 183 39.45 -4.83 11.89
C PRO A 183 40.61 -4.17 11.11
N ALA A 184 40.51 -4.03 9.79
CA ALA A 184 41.54 -3.31 9.04
C ALA A 184 41.01 -2.75 7.71
N LEU A 185 39.99 -1.89 7.73
CA LEU A 185 39.91 -0.75 6.78
C LEU A 185 38.73 0.16 7.18
N ARG A 186 39.02 1.20 7.96
CA ARG A 186 38.12 2.36 8.05
C ARG A 186 38.31 3.19 6.78
N ARG A 187 37.20 3.57 6.16
CA ARG A 187 37.02 4.48 5.00
C ARG A 187 37.21 3.85 3.62
N ALA A 188 36.15 3.24 3.09
CA ALA A 188 35.65 3.47 1.73
C ALA A 188 34.37 2.67 1.51
N GLU A 189 33.35 3.36 1.02
CA GLU A 189 32.18 2.90 0.26
C GLU A 189 32.10 1.39 -0.07
N THR A 190 31.20 0.66 0.60
CA THR A 190 30.68 -0.62 0.12
C THR A 190 29.16 -0.68 0.32
N SER A 191 28.44 0.05 -0.55
CA SER A 191 27.06 -0.30 -0.88
C SER A 191 27.11 -1.52 -1.78
N VAL A 192 26.62 -2.68 -1.32
CA VAL A 192 26.33 -3.81 -2.21
C VAL A 192 25.00 -3.53 -2.92
N CYS A 193 24.97 -2.45 -3.70
CA CYS A 193 23.98 -2.25 -4.74
C CYS A 193 24.41 -3.13 -5.91
N SER A 194 23.59 -4.12 -6.26
CA SER A 194 23.93 -5.04 -7.34
C SER A 194 24.18 -4.26 -8.64
N THR A 195 25.26 -4.58 -9.35
CA THR A 195 25.60 -4.04 -10.68
C THR A 195 24.70 -4.58 -11.80
N VAL A 196 23.47 -5.01 -11.48
CA VAL A 196 22.53 -5.55 -12.48
C VAL A 196 21.76 -4.41 -13.17
N ALA A 197 22.50 -3.50 -13.82
CA ALA A 197 22.16 -2.70 -15.01
C ALA A 197 23.22 -1.58 -15.18
N PRO A 198 24.08 -1.60 -16.22
CA PRO A 198 23.62 -1.61 -17.61
C PRO A 198 24.55 -2.41 -18.56
N ALA A 199 24.20 -3.65 -18.91
CA ALA A 199 24.90 -4.40 -19.96
C ALA A 199 23.99 -5.02 -21.04
N LEU A 200 22.66 -4.88 -20.94
CA LEU A 200 21.71 -5.36 -21.95
C LEU A 200 20.92 -4.19 -22.54
N ARG A 201 21.63 -3.22 -23.14
CA ARG A 201 21.03 -2.21 -24.03
C ARG A 201 22.01 -1.80 -25.13
N ARG A 202 22.27 -2.66 -26.13
CA ARG A 202 22.63 -2.18 -27.48
C ARG A 202 22.68 -3.17 -28.65
N ALA A 203 22.40 -4.45 -28.48
CA ALA A 203 22.33 -5.37 -29.63
C ALA A 203 21.07 -6.24 -29.51
N GLU A 204 20.41 -6.48 -30.64
CA GLU A 204 19.25 -7.37 -30.81
C GLU A 204 17.86 -6.80 -30.47
N ILE A 205 17.55 -5.61 -31.00
CA ILE A 205 16.17 -5.29 -31.43
C ILE A 205 16.27 -4.69 -32.85
N LEU A 206 16.64 -5.53 -33.81
CA LEU A 206 16.70 -5.12 -35.21
C LEU A 206 16.46 -6.30 -36.16
N SER A 207 15.46 -7.15 -35.89
CA SER A 207 14.92 -8.09 -36.88
C SER A 207 13.78 -8.96 -36.34
N LEU A 208 12.56 -8.43 -36.17
CA LEU A 208 11.32 -9.24 -36.24
C LEU A 208 10.14 -8.36 -36.73
N PRO A 209 9.19 -8.92 -37.51
CA PRO A 209 8.31 -8.15 -38.39
C PRO A 209 7.13 -7.51 -37.64
N LYS A 210 6.84 -6.26 -38.00
CA LYS A 210 5.69 -5.47 -37.51
C LYS A 210 4.37 -6.16 -37.88
N LYS A 211 3.56 -6.49 -36.88
CA LYS A 211 2.11 -6.69 -37.05
C LYS A 211 1.40 -5.44 -36.53
N GLN A 212 0.68 -4.77 -37.41
CA GLN A 212 -0.05 -3.52 -37.14
C GLN A 212 -1.17 -3.73 -36.11
N PRO A 213 -1.39 -2.73 -35.24
CA PRO A 213 -2.73 -2.25 -34.96
C PRO A 213 -2.85 -0.78 -35.39
N GLU A 214 -3.93 -0.50 -36.09
CA GLU A 214 -4.30 0.78 -36.66
C GLU A 214 -4.63 1.83 -35.59
N ALA A 215 -4.16 3.06 -35.86
CA ALA A 215 -4.68 4.39 -35.52
C ALA A 215 -4.98 4.76 -34.05
N ALA A 216 -4.71 5.96 -33.53
CA ALA A 216 -3.86 7.09 -33.86
C ALA A 216 -4.09 8.07 -32.69
N CYS A 217 -3.07 8.49 -31.95
CA CYS A 217 -3.05 9.82 -31.35
C CYS A 217 -1.62 10.18 -30.94
N SER A 218 -1.18 11.32 -31.45
CA SER A 218 0.19 11.81 -31.43
C SER A 218 0.70 12.12 -30.02
N THR A 219 1.84 11.52 -29.67
CA THR A 219 2.70 11.98 -28.58
C THR A 219 3.47 13.22 -29.03
N GLN A 220 3.30 14.34 -28.32
CA GLN A 220 4.30 15.44 -28.33
C GLN A 220 5.07 15.45 -27.00
N PRO A 221 6.33 15.95 -26.97
CA PRO A 221 7.24 15.75 -25.85
C PRO A 221 7.01 16.74 -24.70
N ILE A 222 7.31 16.25 -23.50
CA ILE A 222 7.33 16.97 -22.22
C ILE A 222 8.44 18.02 -22.25
N ALA A 223 8.06 19.28 -22.41
CA ALA A 223 8.90 20.44 -22.07
C ALA A 223 7.96 21.64 -21.85
N LYS A 224 7.58 21.88 -20.58
CA LYS A 224 6.99 23.10 -19.98
C LYS A 224 6.02 22.73 -18.85
N ILE A 225 6.55 22.18 -17.76
CA ILE A 225 5.88 22.24 -16.45
C ILE A 225 6.93 22.73 -15.46
N SER A 226 7.22 24.02 -15.54
CA SER A 226 7.98 24.76 -14.54
C SER A 226 7.45 26.17 -14.61
N GLN A 227 7.03 26.70 -13.47
CA GLN A 227 6.46 28.04 -13.21
C GLN A 227 4.92 28.13 -13.23
N ALA A 228 4.34 28.03 -12.03
CA ALA A 228 3.25 28.88 -11.52
C ALA A 228 3.06 28.56 -10.01
N VAL A 229 3.86 29.19 -9.14
CA VAL A 229 3.52 30.35 -8.29
C VAL A 229 2.88 29.94 -6.96
N ALA A 230 3.59 30.31 -5.90
CA ALA A 230 3.24 30.21 -4.50
C ALA A 230 2.10 31.16 -4.12
N ILE A 231 1.23 30.75 -3.20
CA ILE A 231 0.44 31.66 -2.37
C ILE A 231 0.47 31.15 -0.92
N SER A 232 1.05 31.98 -0.07
CA SER A 232 1.13 31.91 1.37
C SER A 232 -0.18 32.36 2.04
N GLY A 233 -0.52 31.74 3.16
CA GLY A 233 -1.21 32.39 4.29
C GLY A 233 -2.73 32.42 4.24
N ALA A 234 -3.36 31.58 5.07
CA ALA A 234 -4.71 31.83 5.61
C ALA A 234 -4.91 31.06 6.93
N ASP A 235 -3.98 31.24 7.87
CA ASP A 235 -4.28 31.06 9.30
C ASP A 235 -4.95 32.35 9.78
N SER A 236 -6.26 32.26 10.02
CA SER A 236 -7.11 33.11 10.85
C SER A 236 -8.43 33.32 10.14
N LEU A 237 -9.49 32.74 10.70
CA LEU A 237 -10.88 33.22 10.69
C LEU A 237 -11.75 32.19 11.42
N LEU A 238 -11.38 31.94 12.68
CA LEU A 238 -12.19 31.23 13.67
C LEU A 238 -12.50 32.23 14.79
N ALA A 239 -13.53 33.04 14.58
CA ALA A 239 -14.33 33.67 15.64
C ALA A 239 -15.37 34.60 15.02
N LYS A 240 -16.65 34.22 15.05
CA LYS A 240 -17.73 35.04 15.65
C LYS A 240 -19.08 34.30 15.62
N LYS A 241 -19.75 34.39 16.76
CA LYS A 241 -21.07 33.83 17.17
C LYS A 241 -22.23 34.39 16.35
N THR A 242 -23.33 33.63 16.28
CA THR A 242 -24.72 34.02 16.70
C THR A 242 -25.69 32.86 16.42
N GLN A 243 -26.28 32.22 17.44
CA GLN A 243 -27.61 32.47 18.02
C GLN A 243 -28.80 32.35 17.05
N THR A 244 -29.65 31.39 17.37
CA THR A 244 -30.89 30.89 16.77
C THR A 244 -32.10 31.82 16.95
N GLU A 245 -33.04 31.83 15.99
CA GLU A 245 -34.47 31.43 16.14
C GLU A 245 -35.21 31.42 14.76
N PRO A 246 -36.25 30.59 14.54
CA PRO A 246 -36.95 30.49 13.25
C PRO A 246 -38.36 31.12 13.23
N LEU A 247 -38.85 31.51 12.04
CA LEU A 247 -40.23 31.94 11.77
C LEU A 247 -40.94 30.98 10.77
N PRO A 248 -42.29 30.86 10.81
CA PRO A 248 -43.04 29.85 10.07
C PRO A 248 -43.55 30.35 8.72
N HIS A 249 -43.79 29.43 7.78
CA HIS A 249 -44.43 29.72 6.49
C HIS A 249 -45.63 28.79 6.25
N GLU A 250 -46.80 29.39 6.00
CA GLU A 250 -47.97 28.76 5.38
C GLU A 250 -48.04 29.03 3.86
N GLY A 251 -48.69 28.12 3.12
CA GLY A 251 -49.48 28.45 1.92
C GLY A 251 -49.04 27.90 0.53
N LEU A 252 -49.48 26.66 0.20
CA LEU A 252 -50.12 26.10 -1.04
C LEU A 252 -49.94 26.75 -2.45
N PRO A 253 -50.29 26.10 -3.62
CA PRO A 253 -50.63 24.70 -3.92
C PRO A 253 -50.08 24.08 -5.26
N LYS A 254 -49.96 22.74 -5.23
CA LYS A 254 -50.36 21.66 -6.18
C LYS A 254 -50.26 21.81 -7.72
N ALA A 255 -49.74 20.75 -8.35
CA ALA A 255 -50.13 20.33 -9.70
C ALA A 255 -50.33 18.79 -9.76
N HIS A 256 -51.39 18.36 -10.45
CA HIS A 256 -51.74 16.95 -10.72
C HIS A 256 -51.19 16.49 -12.08
N CYS A 257 -50.88 15.20 -12.21
CA CYS A 257 -51.24 14.45 -13.42
C CYS A 257 -51.38 12.94 -13.11
N ARG A 258 -52.56 12.39 -13.44
CA ARG A 258 -52.87 10.96 -13.61
C ARG A 258 -52.39 10.55 -15.03
N SER A 259 -52.11 9.33 -15.46
CA SER A 259 -52.32 7.94 -15.03
C SER A 259 -51.66 7.04 -16.10
N ALA A 260 -51.26 5.81 -15.77
CA ALA A 260 -51.35 4.69 -16.72
C ALA A 260 -51.39 3.33 -16.00
N ALA A 261 -52.54 2.66 -16.19
CA ALA A 261 -52.84 1.24 -16.30
C ALA A 261 -52.17 0.17 -15.40
N SER A 262 -53.07 -0.68 -14.90
CA SER A 262 -52.95 -1.80 -13.97
C SER A 262 -52.58 -3.14 -14.61
N SER A 263 -51.66 -3.88 -13.98
CA SER A 263 -51.59 -5.35 -14.03
C SER A 263 -51.28 -5.87 -12.61
N PRO A 264 -51.91 -6.95 -12.13
CA PRO A 264 -51.81 -7.38 -10.74
C PRO A 264 -50.52 -8.19 -10.55
N VAL A 265 -49.43 -7.50 -10.21
CA VAL A 265 -48.23 -8.14 -9.68
C VAL A 265 -48.59 -8.68 -8.31
N ALA A 266 -48.47 -10.00 -8.12
CA ALA A 266 -48.57 -10.65 -6.82
C ALA A 266 -47.80 -9.82 -5.78
N PRO A 267 -48.36 -9.53 -4.59
CA PRO A 267 -47.72 -8.62 -3.66
C PRO A 267 -46.39 -9.25 -3.25
N GLY A 268 -45.30 -8.76 -3.84
CA GLY A 268 -43.97 -8.99 -3.32
C GLY A 268 -44.00 -8.62 -1.85
N ILE A 269 -43.24 -9.36 -1.03
CA ILE A 269 -43.14 -9.15 0.42
C ILE A 269 -42.89 -7.66 0.67
N ARG A 270 -43.96 -6.89 0.88
CA ARG A 270 -43.86 -5.48 1.21
C ARG A 270 -43.31 -5.48 2.61
N CYS A 271 -42.13 -4.89 2.77
CA CYS A 271 -41.63 -4.54 4.08
C CYS A 271 -42.72 -3.71 4.76
N ARG A 272 -43.44 -4.31 5.73
CA ARG A 272 -44.56 -3.68 6.44
C ARG A 272 -44.14 -2.47 7.29
N LEU A 273 -42.88 -2.05 7.25
CA LEU A 273 -42.39 -0.88 7.97
C LEU A 273 -42.91 0.46 7.42
N ARG A 274 -43.61 0.48 6.27
CA ARG A 274 -44.09 1.74 5.67
C ARG A 274 -45.59 1.86 5.45
N ASP A 275 -46.37 0.79 5.67
CA ASP A 275 -47.76 0.75 5.19
C ASP A 275 -48.82 0.79 6.31
N SER A 276 -48.46 0.98 7.58
CA SER A 276 -49.44 1.22 8.64
C SER A 276 -49.45 2.68 9.03
N ALA A 277 -50.53 3.38 8.67
CA ALA A 277 -50.95 4.66 9.26
C ALA A 277 -51.44 4.48 10.71
N ASP A 278 -50.83 3.56 11.47
CA ASP A 278 -51.18 3.23 12.85
C ASP A 278 -49.98 3.48 13.75
N ALA A 279 -50.22 4.31 14.76
CA ALA A 279 -49.33 4.81 15.80
C ALA A 279 -48.04 5.41 15.27
N ALA A 280 -47.86 6.72 15.50
CA ALA A 280 -46.59 7.42 15.33
C ALA A 280 -45.46 6.46 15.70
N ALA A 281 -44.67 6.01 14.72
CA ALA A 281 -43.51 5.18 14.99
C ALA A 281 -42.80 5.88 16.15
N PRO A 282 -42.71 5.25 17.33
CA PRO A 282 -42.27 5.94 18.53
C PRO A 282 -40.97 6.63 18.14
N SER A 283 -40.87 7.94 18.39
CA SER A 283 -39.69 8.70 18.00
C SER A 283 -38.51 7.99 18.63
N LEU A 284 -37.79 7.18 17.85
CA LEU A 284 -36.72 6.36 18.37
C LEU A 284 -35.63 7.36 18.70
N ASN A 285 -35.56 7.76 19.96
CA ASN A 285 -34.48 8.59 20.44
C ASN A 285 -33.24 7.71 20.46
N PRO A 286 -32.23 7.94 19.59
CA PRO A 286 -31.05 7.09 19.57
C PRO A 286 -30.38 7.03 20.94
N ALA A 287 -30.51 8.06 21.79
CA ALA A 287 -29.97 8.07 23.16
C ALA A 287 -30.60 7.00 24.09
N GLU A 288 -31.82 6.52 23.80
CA GLU A 288 -32.51 5.50 24.60
C GLU A 288 -32.07 4.07 24.23
N PHE A 289 -31.73 3.85 22.96
CA PHE A 289 -31.37 2.53 22.41
C PHE A 289 -29.85 2.35 22.22
N ALA A 290 -29.13 3.44 21.97
CA ALA A 290 -27.70 3.45 21.78
C ALA A 290 -26.97 3.61 23.12
N LYS A 291 -27.00 2.56 23.93
CA LYS A 291 -26.18 2.45 25.14
C LYS A 291 -24.77 1.89 24.88
N ASN A 292 -24.45 1.61 23.61
CA ASN A 292 -23.14 1.13 23.15
C ASN A 292 -22.34 2.27 22.50
N THR A 293 -21.11 1.96 22.07
CA THR A 293 -20.11 2.89 21.52
C THR A 293 -20.62 3.68 20.31
N CYS A 294 -21.36 4.75 20.56
CA CYS A 294 -21.69 5.78 19.58
C CYS A 294 -20.64 6.88 19.65
N TYR A 295 -20.07 7.20 18.49
CA TYR A 295 -19.10 8.26 18.33
C TYR A 295 -19.73 9.39 17.53
N ALA A 296 -19.34 10.64 17.83
CA ALA A 296 -19.73 11.78 17.02
C ALA A 296 -19.27 11.56 15.57
N ALA A 297 -20.11 11.93 14.60
CA ALA A 297 -19.70 11.92 13.20
C ALA A 297 -18.47 12.83 13.04
N GLY A 298 -17.40 12.26 12.50
CA GLY A 298 -16.13 12.94 12.30
C GLY A 298 -15.61 12.74 10.89
N HIS A 299 -14.52 13.44 10.59
CA HIS A 299 -13.73 13.22 9.39
C HIS A 299 -12.35 12.68 9.79
N LEU A 300 -11.67 12.04 8.85
CA LEU A 300 -10.31 11.57 9.09
C LEU A 300 -9.39 12.78 9.22
N VAL A 301 -8.76 12.95 10.37
CA VAL A 301 -7.78 14.01 10.65
C VAL A 301 -6.35 13.50 10.61
N THR A 302 -6.16 12.19 10.78
CA THR A 302 -4.84 11.56 10.77
C THR A 302 -4.49 11.15 9.34
N LYS A 303 -3.33 11.61 8.86
CA LYS A 303 -2.78 11.20 7.56
C LYS A 303 -2.77 9.67 7.48
N ASN A 304 -3.44 9.12 6.48
CA ASN A 304 -3.58 7.68 6.34
C ASN A 304 -3.31 7.23 4.89
N ALA A 305 -2.59 8.04 4.12
CA ALA A 305 -1.92 7.62 2.89
C ALA A 305 -0.40 7.70 3.07
N GLY A 306 0.35 7.15 2.12
CA GLY A 306 1.82 7.07 2.19
C GLY A 306 2.42 5.80 1.59
N TRP A 307 1.59 4.91 1.06
CA TRP A 307 1.98 3.60 0.48
C TRP A 307 1.61 3.46 -0.99
N ARG A 308 1.22 4.56 -1.64
CA ARG A 308 0.86 4.52 -3.05
C ARG A 308 2.13 4.36 -3.88
N ASN A 309 2.10 3.47 -4.87
CA ASN A 309 3.20 3.37 -5.84
C ASN A 309 3.05 4.41 -6.96
N GLN A 310 1.80 4.83 -7.23
CA GLN A 310 1.49 5.83 -8.24
C GLN A 310 0.53 6.87 -7.67
N ARG A 311 0.64 8.11 -8.15
CA ARG A 311 -0.33 9.17 -7.84
C ARG A 311 -0.91 9.81 -9.10
N PRO A 312 -2.19 10.23 -9.04
CA PRO A 312 -2.77 11.07 -10.08
C PRO A 312 -2.21 12.50 -9.99
N ILE A 313 -1.84 13.09 -11.12
CA ILE A 313 -1.55 14.52 -11.26
C ILE A 313 -2.57 15.10 -12.26
N ILE A 314 -3.21 16.21 -11.87
CA ILE A 314 -4.17 16.91 -12.71
C ILE A 314 -3.44 17.97 -13.53
N ASP A 315 -3.59 17.90 -14.86
CA ASP A 315 -3.21 18.99 -15.76
C ASP A 315 -4.35 20.03 -15.80
N GLY A 316 -4.10 21.19 -15.20
CA GLY A 316 -5.06 22.29 -15.14
C GLY A 316 -5.42 22.86 -16.52
N ALA A 317 -4.50 22.82 -17.49
CA ALA A 317 -4.75 23.35 -18.84
C ALA A 317 -5.66 22.45 -19.67
N ALA A 318 -5.55 21.13 -19.48
CA ALA A 318 -6.42 20.15 -20.14
C ALA A 318 -7.76 19.92 -19.41
N CYS A 319 -7.87 20.34 -18.15
CA CYS A 319 -9.03 20.09 -17.32
C CYS A 319 -10.21 21.01 -17.69
N THR A 320 -11.34 20.43 -18.09
CA THR A 320 -12.58 21.17 -18.41
C THR A 320 -13.48 21.41 -17.19
N LEU A 321 -13.02 21.09 -15.99
CA LEU A 321 -13.79 21.19 -14.74
C LEU A 321 -15.15 20.45 -14.75
N CYS A 322 -15.26 19.32 -15.46
CA CYS A 322 -16.50 18.50 -15.51
C CYS A 322 -16.84 17.76 -14.19
N LEU A 323 -15.93 17.80 -13.20
CA LEU A 323 -16.08 17.21 -11.86
C LEU A 323 -16.31 15.68 -11.80
N GLN A 324 -16.11 14.94 -12.89
CA GLN A 324 -16.28 13.49 -12.88
C GLN A 324 -15.27 12.82 -11.93
N CYS A 325 -14.00 13.22 -11.99
CA CYS A 325 -12.97 12.72 -11.07
C CYS A 325 -13.31 13.01 -9.60
N TYR A 326 -13.86 14.18 -9.30
CA TYR A 326 -14.33 14.58 -7.97
C TYR A 326 -15.45 13.64 -7.48
N LEU A 327 -16.45 13.38 -8.32
CA LEU A 327 -17.60 12.54 -7.96
C LEU A 327 -17.23 11.06 -7.81
N TYR A 328 -16.32 10.55 -8.65
CA TYR A 328 -15.93 9.14 -8.65
C TYR A 328 -14.81 8.79 -7.68
N CYS A 329 -14.21 9.78 -7.00
CA CYS A 329 -13.16 9.50 -6.03
C CYS A 329 -13.74 8.69 -4.85
N PRO A 330 -13.35 7.41 -4.67
CA PRO A 330 -13.95 6.57 -3.63
C PRO A 330 -13.60 7.04 -2.22
N ASP A 331 -12.47 7.73 -2.06
CA ASP A 331 -11.97 8.26 -0.80
C ASP A 331 -12.31 9.75 -0.61
N GLY A 332 -12.93 10.41 -1.60
CA GLY A 332 -13.30 11.83 -1.51
C GLY A 332 -12.13 12.82 -1.43
N THR A 333 -10.94 12.44 -1.92
CA THR A 333 -9.69 13.22 -1.73
C THR A 333 -9.46 14.31 -2.77
N ILE A 334 -10.37 14.47 -3.73
CA ILE A 334 -10.28 15.53 -4.73
C ILE A 334 -11.17 16.68 -4.24
N PHE A 335 -10.66 17.91 -4.23
CA PHE A 335 -11.39 19.07 -3.77
C PHE A 335 -11.34 20.22 -4.76
N LYS A 336 -12.35 21.10 -4.66
CA LYS A 336 -12.52 22.26 -5.54
C LYS A 336 -11.70 23.42 -5.00
N VAL A 337 -10.75 23.91 -5.79
CA VAL A 337 -10.03 25.16 -5.50
C VAL A 337 -10.95 26.30 -5.92
N ARG A 338 -11.22 27.22 -4.98
CA ARG A 338 -12.10 28.37 -5.20
C ARG A 338 -11.29 29.64 -5.45
N ASP A 339 -11.78 30.48 -6.35
CA ASP A 339 -11.27 31.86 -6.48
C ASP A 339 -11.85 32.78 -5.40
N GLU A 340 -11.40 34.04 -5.38
CA GLU A 340 -11.89 35.07 -4.45
C GLU A 340 -13.40 35.32 -4.58
N GLY A 341 -14.00 35.01 -5.74
CA GLY A 341 -15.44 35.10 -5.99
C GLY A 341 -16.23 33.85 -5.62
N GLY A 342 -15.59 32.80 -5.09
CA GLY A 342 -16.21 31.54 -4.70
C GLY A 342 -16.50 30.56 -5.86
N GLN A 343 -16.14 30.89 -7.10
CA GLN A 343 -16.27 29.99 -8.23
C GLN A 343 -15.15 28.94 -8.23
N THR A 344 -15.38 27.79 -8.86
CA THR A 344 -14.36 26.74 -8.94
C THR A 344 -13.32 27.11 -10.00
N ALA A 345 -12.14 27.53 -9.57
CA ALA A 345 -11.02 27.86 -10.46
C ALA A 345 -10.20 26.63 -10.86
N GLY A 346 -10.24 25.56 -10.06
CA GLY A 346 -9.41 24.38 -10.27
C GLY A 346 -9.81 23.19 -9.41
N LEU A 347 -9.09 22.09 -9.60
CA LEU A 347 -9.16 20.90 -8.76
C LEU A 347 -7.79 20.61 -8.18
N SER A 348 -7.76 20.20 -6.93
CA SER A 348 -6.56 19.71 -6.27
C SER A 348 -6.84 18.38 -5.57
N ILE A 349 -5.79 17.65 -5.26
CA ILE A 349 -5.85 16.32 -4.66
C ILE A 349 -5.15 16.38 -3.31
N ASP A 350 -5.86 15.97 -2.28
CA ASP A 350 -5.28 15.75 -0.97
C ASP A 350 -4.49 14.43 -0.97
N TYR A 351 -3.18 14.56 -1.13
CA TYR A 351 -2.25 13.44 -1.13
C TYR A 351 -2.04 12.83 0.25
N ASP A 352 -2.43 13.47 1.35
CA ASP A 352 -2.34 12.84 2.67
C ASP A 352 -3.39 11.72 2.86
N PHE A 353 -4.42 11.71 2.01
CA PHE A 353 -5.48 10.71 2.03
C PHE A 353 -5.58 9.91 0.71
N CYS A 354 -5.08 10.43 -0.41
CA CYS A 354 -5.17 9.76 -1.71
C CYS A 354 -4.46 8.39 -1.74
N LYS A 355 -5.20 7.33 -2.11
CA LYS A 355 -4.70 5.94 -2.19
C LYS A 355 -4.02 5.58 -3.51
N GLY A 356 -4.05 6.46 -4.51
CA GLY A 356 -3.46 6.18 -5.83
C GLY A 356 -4.21 5.12 -6.65
N CYS A 357 -5.51 4.93 -6.43
CA CYS A 357 -6.31 3.88 -7.08
C CYS A 357 -6.52 4.08 -8.60
N GLY A 358 -6.27 5.29 -9.12
CA GLY A 358 -6.40 5.62 -10.54
C GLY A 358 -7.84 5.74 -11.06
N VAL A 359 -8.86 5.66 -10.19
CA VAL A 359 -10.26 5.81 -10.60
C VAL A 359 -10.52 7.18 -11.23
N CYS A 360 -9.93 8.24 -10.68
CA CYS A 360 -10.03 9.59 -11.22
C CYS A 360 -9.44 9.70 -12.64
N ALA A 361 -8.28 9.10 -12.88
CA ALA A 361 -7.65 9.07 -14.20
C ALA A 361 -8.53 8.33 -15.22
N ARG A 362 -9.08 7.18 -14.84
CA ARG A 362 -10.00 6.41 -15.68
C ARG A 362 -11.32 7.13 -15.94
N ALA A 363 -11.82 7.91 -14.98
CA ALA A 363 -13.04 8.69 -15.11
C ALA A 363 -12.85 9.93 -15.99
N CYS A 364 -11.62 10.40 -16.19
CA CYS A 364 -11.35 11.59 -17.00
C CYS A 364 -11.47 11.29 -18.50
N ARG A 365 -12.58 11.71 -19.11
CA ARG A 365 -12.79 11.59 -20.57
C ARG A 365 -11.81 12.41 -21.41
N PHE A 366 -11.26 13.48 -20.83
CA PHE A 366 -10.40 14.44 -21.52
C PHE A 366 -8.91 14.12 -21.39
N GLY A 367 -8.54 13.08 -20.63
CA GLY A 367 -7.13 12.71 -20.42
C GLY A 367 -6.33 13.71 -19.57
N ALA A 368 -7.01 14.61 -18.84
CA ALA A 368 -6.37 15.65 -18.03
C ALA A 368 -5.74 15.14 -16.70
N ILE A 369 -5.69 13.82 -16.48
CA ILE A 369 -5.14 13.24 -15.25
C ILE A 369 -4.17 12.12 -15.63
N ALA A 370 -2.90 12.30 -15.30
CA ALA A 370 -1.85 11.31 -15.52
C ALA A 370 -1.53 10.58 -14.21
N MET A 371 -1.31 9.26 -14.29
CA MET A 371 -0.76 8.49 -13.17
C MET A 371 0.76 8.48 -13.29
N VAL A 372 1.45 9.04 -12.29
CA VAL A 372 2.92 9.09 -12.24
C VAL A 372 3.44 8.24 -11.07
N ASP A 373 4.70 7.84 -11.16
CA ASP A 373 5.40 7.18 -10.06
C ASP A 373 5.50 8.10 -8.83
N GLU A 374 5.15 7.57 -7.66
CA GLU A 374 5.12 8.33 -6.42
C GLU A 374 6.52 8.78 -5.99
N ALA A 375 7.51 7.88 -6.05
CA ALA A 375 8.85 8.15 -5.57
C ALA A 375 9.52 9.24 -6.43
N GLN A 376 9.36 9.16 -7.76
CA GLN A 376 9.85 10.18 -8.68
C GLN A 376 9.21 11.54 -8.39
N ALA A 377 7.90 11.55 -8.19
CA ALA A 377 7.18 12.78 -8.00
C ALA A 377 7.51 13.41 -6.64
N LEU A 378 7.70 12.61 -5.57
CA LEU A 378 8.14 13.11 -4.26
C LEU A 378 9.57 13.70 -4.33
N ALA A 379 10.44 13.13 -5.16
CA ALA A 379 11.77 13.67 -5.38
C ALA A 379 11.73 15.06 -6.03
N VAL A 380 10.79 15.28 -6.96
CA VAL A 380 10.56 16.61 -7.56
C VAL A 380 10.03 17.61 -6.53
N GLU A 381 9.05 17.23 -5.71
CA GLU A 381 8.48 18.10 -4.67
C GLU A 381 9.49 18.50 -3.59
N LYS A 382 10.43 17.60 -3.25
CA LYS A 382 11.51 17.86 -2.29
C LYS A 382 12.66 18.70 -2.86
N GLY A 383 12.56 19.17 -4.12
CA GLY A 383 13.56 20.05 -4.73
C GLY A 383 14.74 19.33 -5.41
N GLY A 384 14.52 18.15 -5.98
CA GLY A 384 15.58 17.41 -6.68
C GLY A 384 15.88 17.95 -8.08
N THR A 385 16.75 18.97 -8.17
CA THR A 385 17.81 18.95 -9.20
C THR A 385 18.75 17.79 -8.87
N ARG A 386 18.77 16.77 -9.72
CA ARG A 386 19.96 15.93 -9.88
C ARG A 386 20.67 16.37 -11.15
#